data_AF-A0A8T4IAH8-F1
#
_entry.id   AF-A0A8T4IAH8-F1
#
_cell.length_a   1.000
_cell.length_b   1.000
_cell.length_c   1.000
_cell.angle_alpha   90.00
_cell.angle_beta   90.00
_cell.angle_gamma   90.00
#
_symmetry.space_group_name_H-M   'P 1'
#
loop_
_entity.id
_entity.type
_entity.pdbx_description
1 polymer ?
#
loop_
_entity_poly.entity_id
_entity_poly.type
_entity_poly.pdbx_seq_one_letter_code
_entity_poly.pdbx_strand_id
1 'polypeptide(L)' 'YLDEHGIEQPIPHVDGGLAVWLRADGYDTYHVEDLDGAFQVFKHVAHVARAARSLKDTFLSPALDTPTWTKET' A
#
# COMPACT_ATOMS: atom_id res chain seq x y z
N TYR A 1 16.95 -1.06 -2.66
CA TYR A 1 16.70 -2.53 -2.56
C TYR A 1 17.74 -3.10 -1.61
N LEU A 2 17.60 -4.34 -1.11
CA LEU A 2 18.60 -4.96 -0.23
C LEU A 2 19.46 -5.93 -1.05
N ASP A 3 20.77 -5.93 -0.81
CA ASP A 3 21.67 -6.94 -1.36
C ASP A 3 21.64 -8.25 -0.54
N GLU A 4 22.47 -9.22 -0.93
CA GLU A 4 22.60 -10.52 -0.26
C GLU A 4 23.08 -10.44 1.20
N HIS A 5 23.59 -9.28 1.61
CA HIS A 5 24.03 -9.00 2.98
C HIS A 5 23.04 -8.12 3.74
N GLY A 6 21.89 -7.78 3.14
CA GLY A 6 20.86 -6.96 3.76
C GLY A 6 21.18 -5.47 3.82
N ILE A 7 22.17 -4.99 3.06
CA ILE A 7 22.53 -3.57 3.02
C ILE A 7 21.65 -2.84 2.02
N GLU A 8 21.19 -1.64 2.41
CA GLU A 8 20.39 -0.79 1.54
C GLU A 8 21.25 -0.23 0.40
N GLN A 9 20.88 -0.59 -0.81
CA GLN A 9 21.50 -0.12 -2.05
C GLN A 9 20.69 1.02 -2.67
N PRO A 10 21.37 1.96 -3.39
CA PRO A 10 20.71 3.01 -4.14
C PRO A 10 19.65 2.41 -5.07
N ILE A 11 18.47 3.02 -5.10
CA ILE A 11 17.41 2.56 -5.99
C ILE A 11 17.86 2.84 -7.43
N PRO A 12 17.77 1.84 -8.34
CA PRO A 12 18.15 2.05 -9.73
C PRO A 12 17.22 3.09 -10.35
N HIS A 13 17.70 3.76 -11.39
CA HIS A 13 16.85 4.68 -12.14
C HIS A 13 15.62 3.94 -12.69
N VAL A 14 14.47 4.60 -12.64
CA VAL A 14 13.19 4.08 -13.12
C VAL A 14 12.64 5.06 -14.13
N ASP A 15 12.44 4.60 -15.37
CA ASP A 15 12.01 5.44 -16.49
C ASP A 15 10.51 5.81 -16.46
N GLY A 16 9.71 5.09 -15.67
CA GLY A 16 8.25 5.24 -15.63
C GLY A 16 7.60 4.40 -14.53
N GLY A 17 6.38 4.76 -14.15
CA GLY A 17 5.61 4.03 -13.15
C GLY A 17 4.12 4.03 -13.47
N LEU A 18 3.45 2.99 -13.01
CA LEU A 18 2.00 2.83 -13.15
C LEU A 18 1.35 2.73 -11.76
N ALA A 19 0.29 3.49 -11.55
CA ALA A 19 -0.66 3.26 -10.48
C ALA A 19 -1.74 2.29 -10.98
N VAL A 20 -1.97 1.20 -10.23
CA VAL A 20 -2.97 0.20 -10.57
C VAL A 20 -4.18 0.35 -9.65
N TRP A 21 -5.35 0.53 -10.25
CA TRP A 21 -6.61 0.50 -9.51
C TRP A 21 -7.31 -0.84 -9.74
N LEU A 22 -7.29 -1.70 -8.73
CA LEU A 22 -7.89 -3.03 -8.75
C LEU A 22 -9.37 -2.97 -8.34
N ARG A 23 -10.22 -3.69 -9.07
CA ARG A 23 -11.66 -3.86 -8.80
C ARG A 23 -12.07 -5.32 -9.02
N ALA A 24 -13.27 -5.67 -8.57
CA ALA A 24 -13.81 -7.03 -8.73
C ALA A 24 -14.03 -7.42 -10.21
N ASP A 25 -14.21 -6.43 -11.08
CA ASP A 25 -14.47 -6.59 -12.51
C ASP A 25 -13.23 -6.42 -13.41
N GLY A 26 -12.07 -6.09 -12.83
CA GLY A 26 -10.84 -5.87 -13.59
C GLY A 26 -9.91 -4.85 -12.93
N TYR A 27 -9.10 -4.20 -13.75
CA TYR A 27 -8.18 -3.17 -13.28
C TYR A 27 -7.92 -2.10 -14.33
N ASP A 28 -7.61 -0.90 -13.86
CA ASP A 28 -7.08 0.19 -14.69
C ASP A 28 -5.64 0.49 -14.30
N THR A 29 -4.87 1.02 -15.25
CA THR A 29 -3.50 1.50 -15.03
C THR A 29 -3.39 2.96 -15.42
N TYR A 30 -2.76 3.75 -14.57
CA TYR A 30 -2.53 5.18 -14.79
C TYR A 30 -1.03 5.46 -14.76
N HIS A 31 -0.54 6.24 -15.72
CA HIS A 31 0.86 6.67 -15.71
C HIS A 31 1.12 7.63 -14.56
N VAL A 32 2.23 7.43 -13.85
CA VAL A 32 2.67 8.32 -12.78
C VAL A 32 3.59 9.37 -13.40
N GLU A 33 3.10 10.61 -13.48
CA GLU A 33 3.83 11.72 -14.10
C GLU A 33 5.02 12.19 -13.24
N ASP A 34 4.84 12.22 -11.90
CA ASP A 34 5.87 12.59 -10.94
C ASP A 34 6.25 11.39 -10.06
N LEU A 35 7.22 10.63 -10.54
CA LEU A 35 7.74 9.45 -9.84
C LEU A 35 8.40 9.80 -8.51
N ASP A 36 9.17 10.88 -8.47
CA ASP A 36 9.92 11.26 -7.28
C ASP A 36 8.96 11.70 -6.17
N GLY A 37 7.98 12.53 -6.50
CA GLY A 37 6.92 12.94 -5.56
C GLY A 37 6.13 11.73 -5.05
N ALA A 38 5.67 10.86 -5.95
CA ALA A 38 4.96 9.64 -5.57
C ALA A 38 5.80 8.73 -4.67
N PHE A 39 7.09 8.58 -4.96
CA PHE A 39 8.00 7.77 -4.16
C PHE A 39 8.17 8.31 -2.73
N GLN A 40 8.21 9.63 -2.55
CA GLN A 40 8.24 10.23 -1.20
C GLN A 40 6.96 9.96 -0.41
N VAL A 41 5.80 9.99 -1.06
CA VAL A 41 4.52 9.62 -0.43
C VAL A 41 4.58 8.17 0.05
N PHE A 42 5.06 7.24 -0.78
CA PHE A 42 5.19 5.84 -0.37
C PHE A 42 6.17 5.64 0.78
N LYS A 43 7.30 6.36 0.82
CA LYS A 43 8.20 6.32 1.98
C LYS A 43 7.51 6.79 3.25
N HIS A 44 6.71 7.85 3.18
CA HIS A 44 5.97 8.36 4.32
C HIS A 44 4.96 7.32 4.82
N VAL A 45 4.17 6.72 3.93
CA VAL A 45 3.24 5.64 4.28
C VAL A 45 3.97 4.47 4.93
N ALA A 46 5.11 4.03 4.37
CA ALA A 46 5.91 2.95 4.95
C ALA A 46 6.46 3.32 6.33
N HIS A 47 6.91 4.57 6.53
CA HIS A 47 7.36 5.08 7.82
C HIS A 47 6.24 5.03 8.86
N VAL A 48 5.06 5.58 8.54
CA VAL A 48 3.89 5.57 9.43
C VAL A 48 3.43 4.14 9.72
N ALA A 49 3.38 3.26 8.73
CA ALA A 49 3.01 1.86 8.92
C ALA A 49 3.97 1.12 9.86
N ARG A 50 5.29 1.40 9.78
CA ARG A 50 6.27 0.85 10.72
C ARG A 50 6.09 1.41 12.13
N ALA A 51 5.84 2.72 12.26
CA ALA A 51 5.57 3.35 13.54
C ALA A 51 4.27 2.81 14.19
N ALA A 52 3.22 2.60 13.38
CA ALA A 52 1.95 2.05 13.81
C ALA A 52 1.98 0.52 14.01
N ARG A 53 3.03 -0.18 13.55
CA ARG A 53 3.16 -1.63 13.77
C ARG A 53 3.14 -1.98 15.25
N SER A 54 3.68 -1.12 16.12
CA SER A 54 3.60 -1.29 17.57
C SER A 54 2.18 -1.12 18.15
N LEU A 55 1.28 -0.50 17.40
CA LEU A 55 -0.12 -0.28 17.78
C LEU A 55 -1.06 -1.38 17.26
N LYS A 56 -0.62 -2.16 16.27
CA LYS A 56 -1.45 -3.20 15.64
C LYS A 56 -2.00 -4.19 16.67
N ASP A 57 -1.18 -4.61 17.63
CA ASP A 57 -1.60 -5.57 18.66
C ASP A 57 -2.51 -4.93 19.73
N THR A 58 -2.44 -3.60 19.89
CA THR A 58 -3.24 -2.83 20.86
C THR A 58 -4.68 -2.58 20.39
N PHE A 59 -4.91 -2.54 19.07
CA PHE A 59 -6.22 -2.21 18.49
C PHE A 59 -6.87 -3.38 17.74
N LEU A 60 -6.44 -4.62 18.01
CA LEU A 60 -7.13 -5.82 17.54
C LEU A 60 -8.50 -5.92 18.22
N SER A 61 -9.55 -5.52 17.51
CA SER A 61 -10.93 -5.85 17.86
C SER A 61 -11.34 -7.17 17.20
N PRO A 62 -12.37 -7.86 17.72
CA PRO A 62 -13.06 -8.90 16.97
C PRO A 62 -13.47 -8.38 15.58
N ALA A 63 -13.50 -9.26 14.59
CA ALA A 63 -14.04 -8.92 13.27
C ALA A 63 -15.50 -8.46 13.43
N LEU A 64 -15.89 -7.43 12.68
CA LEU A 64 -17.30 -7.05 12.60
C LEU A 64 -18.09 -8.24 12.03
N ASP A 65 -19.21 -8.57 12.68
CA ASP A 65 -20.12 -9.59 12.16
C ASP A 65 -20.59 -9.18 10.76
N THR A 66 -20.73 -10.16 9.88
CA THR A 66 -21.22 -9.92 8.52
C THR A 66 -22.65 -9.36 8.63
N PRO A 67 -22.94 -8.15 8.12
CA PRO A 67 -24.27 -7.59 8.22
C PRO A 67 -25.26 -8.48 7.46
N THR A 68 -26.33 -8.90 8.14
CA THR A 68 -27.44 -9.62 7.53
C THR A 68 -28.24 -8.64 6.66
N TRP A 69 -27.95 -8.61 5.36
CA TRP A 69 -28.74 -7.83 4.41
C TRP A 69 -30.06 -8.56 4.13
N THR A 70 -31.15 -8.17 4.79
CA THR A 70 -32.50 -8.56 4.34
C THR A 70 -32.93 -7.61 3.23
N LYS A 71 -33.05 -8.14 2.01
CA LYS A 71 -33.69 -7.43 0.90
C LYS A 71 -35.19 -7.37 1.19
N GLU A 72 -35.72 -6.17 1.45
CA GLU A 72 -37.18 -5.97 1.50
C GLU A 72 -37.77 -6.40 0.14
N THR A 73 -38.79 -7.26 0.20
CA THR A 73 -39.47 -7.86 -0.96
C THR A 73 -40.76 -7.11 -1.25
#